data_AF-A0A7W1T948-F1
#
_entry.id   AF-A0A7W1T948-F1
#
_cell.length_a   1.000
_cell.length_b   1.000
_cell.length_c   1.000
_cell.angle_alpha   90.00
_cell.angle_beta   90.00
_cell.angle_gamma   90.00
#
_symmetry.space_group_name_H-M   'P 1'
#
loop_
_entity.id
_entity.type
_entity.pdbx_description
1 polymer ?
#
loop_
_entity_poly.entity_id
_entity_poly.type
_entity_poly.pdbx_seq_one_letter_code
_entity_poly.pdbx_strand_id
1 'polypeptide(L)'
;MNHDDLFGEIEFDLYWSGKTSIVMFGKKHEIILSIDGEEDANFSPIQREAYTNFMTNMGEITNAVELGIQKYYEENVEEYRDIEEIGYEAVMLALEETIPEIAKSFQ
;
A
#
# COMPACT_ATOMS: atom_id res chain seq x y z
N MET A 1 -6.48 17.04 14.48
CA MET A 1 -5.03 16.75 14.52
C MET A 1 -4.61 16.54 15.96
N ASN A 2 -3.84 15.49 16.21
CA ASN A 2 -3.27 15.13 17.50
C ASN A 2 -1.83 14.63 17.29
N HIS A 3 -1.01 14.64 18.33
CA HIS A 3 0.34 14.10 18.32
C HIS A 3 0.40 12.87 19.22
N ASP A 4 0.77 11.72 18.66
CA ASP A 4 1.05 10.50 19.41
C ASP A 4 2.57 10.24 19.42
N ASP A 5 3.11 9.81 20.55
CA ASP A 5 4.56 9.57 20.73
C ASP A 5 5.14 8.53 19.74
N LEU A 6 4.32 7.59 19.26
CA LEU A 6 4.74 6.55 18.32
C LEU A 6 4.32 6.86 16.88
N PHE A 7 3.05 7.27 16.69
CA PHE A 7 2.49 7.49 15.36
C PHE A 7 2.81 8.87 14.79
N GLY A 8 3.31 9.80 15.62
CA GLY A 8 3.59 11.18 15.24
C GLY A 8 2.33 12.01 15.08
N GLU A 9 2.32 12.89 14.08
CA GLU A 9 1.14 13.70 13.74
C GLU A 9 0.06 12.82 13.10
N ILE A 10 -1.11 12.80 13.73
CA ILE A 10 -2.27 12.03 13.29
C ILE A 10 -3.51 12.92 13.12
N GLU A 11 -4.35 12.54 12.17
CA GLU A 11 -5.61 13.23 11.85
C GLU A 11 -6.78 12.24 11.88
N PHE A 12 -7.91 12.69 12.41
CA PHE A 12 -9.15 11.92 12.39
C PHE A 12 -10.04 12.44 11.26
N ASP A 13 -10.24 11.60 10.24
CA ASP A 13 -11.22 11.80 9.18
C ASP A 13 -11.86 10.44 8.87
N LEU A 14 -13.00 10.16 9.52
CA LEU A 14 -13.67 8.85 9.63
C LEU A 14 -12.86 7.77 10.37
N TYR A 15 -11.54 7.84 10.37
CA TYR A 15 -10.59 7.03 11.13
C TYR A 15 -9.33 7.84 11.44
N TRP A 16 -8.55 7.41 12.43
CA TRP A 16 -7.23 8.00 12.70
C TRP A 16 -6.25 7.60 11.61
N SER A 17 -5.42 8.54 11.14
CA SER A 17 -4.38 8.23 10.18
C SER A 17 -3.13 9.07 10.40
N GLY A 18 -1.98 8.47 10.13
CA GLY A 18 -0.66 9.13 10.11
C GLY A 18 -0.02 9.03 8.74
N LYS A 19 0.90 9.93 8.44
CA LYS A 19 1.66 9.93 7.20
C LYS A 19 3.10 9.47 7.44
N THR A 20 3.61 8.64 6.54
CA THR A 20 5.02 8.29 6.50
C THR A 20 5.52 8.21 5.06
N SER A 21 6.80 7.97 4.88
CA SER A 21 7.40 7.82 3.55
C SER A 21 8.11 6.49 3.42
N ILE A 22 7.89 5.83 2.28
CA ILE A 22 8.63 4.64 1.86
C ILE A 22 9.50 4.98 0.64
N VAL A 23 10.52 4.16 0.39
CA VAL A 23 11.26 4.18 -0.87
C VAL A 23 10.91 2.89 -1.61
N MET A 24 10.40 3.02 -2.83
CA MET A 24 10.06 1.91 -3.69
C MET A 24 10.46 2.25 -5.13
N PHE A 25 11.07 1.31 -5.85
CA PHE A 25 11.65 1.48 -7.18
C PHE A 25 12.58 2.69 -7.28
N GLY A 26 13.36 2.93 -6.22
CA GLY A 26 14.28 4.07 -6.11
C GLY A 26 13.60 5.44 -5.98
N LYS A 27 12.27 5.48 -5.81
CA LYS A 27 11.49 6.71 -5.65
C LYS A 27 10.88 6.78 -4.25
N LYS A 28 10.80 8.00 -3.71
CA LYS A 28 10.15 8.25 -2.43
C LYS A 28 8.65 8.40 -2.65
N HIS A 29 7.85 7.71 -1.85
CA HIS A 29 6.40 7.76 -1.87
C HIS A 29 5.88 8.09 -0.47
N GLU A 30 4.97 9.08 -0.37
CA GLU A 30 4.20 9.30 0.86
C GLU A 30 3.07 8.26 0.91
N ILE A 31 2.91 7.62 2.06
CA ILE A 31 1.83 6.68 2.32
C ILE A 31 1.05 7.09 3.56
N ILE A 32 -0.22 6.70 3.58
CA ILE A 32 -1.13 6.92 4.70
C ILE A 32 -1.26 5.59 5.44
N LEU A 33 -1.08 5.62 6.75
CA LEU A 33 -1.29 4.48 7.64
C LEU A 33 -2.51 4.76 8.50
N SER A 34 -3.55 3.95 8.32
CA SER A 34 -4.76 3.99 9.15
C SER A 34 -4.51 3.36 10.51
N ILE A 35 -5.04 3.97 11.55
CA ILE A 35 -5.00 3.51 12.93
C ILE A 35 -6.44 3.34 13.37
N ASP A 36 -6.79 2.14 13.80
CA ASP A 36 -8.15 1.85 14.25
C ASP A 36 -8.36 2.32 15.70
N GLY A 37 -9.43 3.08 15.93
CA GLY A 37 -9.72 3.69 17.22
C GLY A 37 -10.86 4.71 17.15
N GLU A 38 -11.55 4.88 18.26
CA GLU A 38 -12.60 5.89 18.46
C GLU A 38 -12.02 7.32 18.57
N GLU A 39 -12.88 8.35 18.57
CA GLU A 39 -12.44 9.75 18.61
C GLU A 39 -11.68 10.12 19.91
N ASP A 40 -11.87 9.36 20.99
CA ASP A 40 -11.17 9.51 22.28
C ASP A 40 -9.98 8.54 22.45
N ALA A 41 -9.55 7.88 21.38
CA ALA A 41 -8.78 6.64 21.43
C ALA A 41 -7.50 6.65 22.27
N ASN A 42 -7.41 5.65 23.14
CA ASN A 42 -6.16 4.97 23.48
C ASN A 42 -5.93 3.84 22.47
N PHE A 43 -4.90 3.96 21.62
CA PHE A 43 -4.58 2.94 20.62
C PHE A 43 -4.12 1.62 21.26
N SER A 44 -4.52 0.50 20.66
CA SER A 44 -4.23 -0.85 21.17
C SER A 44 -2.72 -1.15 21.16
N PRO A 45 -2.18 -1.87 22.16
CA PRO A 45 -0.80 -2.33 22.16
C PRO A 45 -0.42 -3.11 20.89
N ILE A 46 -1.37 -3.89 20.33
CA ILE A 46 -1.15 -4.68 19.11
C ILE A 46 -0.90 -3.77 17.90
N GLN A 47 -1.62 -2.66 17.79
CA GLN A 47 -1.42 -1.69 16.71
C GLN A 47 -0.07 -0.97 16.85
N ARG A 48 0.31 -0.62 18.09
CA ARG A 48 1.63 -0.04 18.39
C ARG A 48 2.76 -0.99 18.02
N GLU A 49 2.63 -2.27 18.35
CA GLU A 49 3.58 -3.31 17.96
C GLU A 49 3.63 -3.48 16.43
N ALA A 50 2.47 -3.57 15.76
CA ALA A 50 2.39 -3.69 14.31
C ALA A 50 3.07 -2.51 13.59
N TYR A 51 2.82 -1.28 14.06
CA TYR A 51 3.48 -0.09 13.52
C TYR A 51 4.99 -0.12 13.76
N THR A 52 5.43 -0.50 14.96
CA THR A 52 6.86 -0.62 15.27
C THR A 52 7.54 -1.65 14.37
N ASN A 53 6.89 -2.80 14.15
CA ASN A 53 7.37 -3.85 13.25
C ASN A 53 7.40 -3.38 11.80
N PHE A 54 6.39 -2.62 11.35
CA PHE A 54 6.38 -2.03 10.02
C PHE A 54 7.54 -1.06 9.82
N MET A 55 7.74 -0.12 10.75
CA MET A 55 8.83 0.86 10.66
C MET A 55 10.21 0.20 10.72
N THR A 56 10.37 -0.84 11.54
CA THR A 56 11.64 -1.57 11.68
C THR A 56 11.98 -2.38 10.42
N ASN A 57 10.97 -3.02 9.80
CA ASN A 57 11.16 -3.91 8.66
C ASN A 57 10.77 -3.25 7.32
N MET A 58 10.59 -1.93 7.29
CA MET A 58 10.05 -1.20 6.14
C MET A 58 10.81 -1.52 4.85
N GLY A 59 12.15 -1.53 4.89
CA GLY A 59 12.99 -1.84 3.73
C GLY A 59 12.84 -3.27 3.23
N GLU A 60 12.67 -4.24 4.13
CA GLU A 60 12.46 -5.64 3.75
C GLU A 60 11.08 -5.82 3.11
N ILE A 61 10.06 -5.18 3.67
CA ILE A 61 8.70 -5.16 3.13
C ILE A 61 8.68 -4.53 1.73
N THR A 62 9.29 -3.35 1.55
CA THR A 62 9.33 -2.68 0.24
C THR A 62 10.06 -3.54 -0.80
N ASN A 63 11.20 -4.15 -0.44
CA ASN A 63 11.93 -5.03 -1.34
C ASN A 63 11.10 -6.28 -1.73
N ALA A 64 10.39 -6.88 -0.78
CA ALA A 64 9.53 -8.02 -1.07
C ALA A 64 8.37 -7.65 -2.01
N VAL A 65 7.78 -6.47 -1.84
CA VAL A 65 6.75 -5.94 -2.73
C VAL A 65 7.30 -5.68 -4.13
N GLU A 66 8.49 -5.05 -4.24
CA GLU A 66 9.15 -4.81 -5.54
C GLU A 66 9.38 -6.12 -6.30
N LEU A 67 9.93 -7.14 -5.63
CA LEU A 67 10.14 -8.45 -6.21
C LEU A 67 8.83 -9.13 -6.63
N GLY A 68 7.77 -8.98 -5.83
CA GLY A 68 6.44 -9.50 -6.16
C GLY A 68 5.86 -8.86 -7.42
N ILE A 69 5.99 -7.53 -7.54
CA ILE A 69 5.55 -6.78 -8.72
C ILE A 69 6.39 -7.19 -9.95
N GLN A 70 7.71 -7.26 -9.81
CA GLN A 70 8.60 -7.68 -10.90
C GLN A 70 8.21 -9.07 -11.40
N LYS A 71 8.06 -10.03 -10.48
CA LYS A 71 7.69 -11.40 -10.80
C LYS A 71 6.34 -11.47 -11.53
N TYR A 72 5.35 -10.70 -11.09
CA TYR A 72 4.06 -10.62 -11.78
C TYR A 72 4.21 -10.16 -13.23
N TYR A 73 5.00 -9.12 -13.50
CA TYR A 73 5.25 -8.67 -14.88
C TYR A 73 6.01 -9.71 -15.72
N GLU A 74 6.98 -10.41 -15.13
CA GLU A 74 7.72 -11.48 -15.83
C GLU A 74 6.82 -12.67 -16.19
N GLU A 75 5.89 -13.04 -15.32
CA GLU A 75 4.97 -14.17 -15.55
C GLU A 75 3.85 -13.84 -16.55
N ASN A 76 3.43 -12.57 -16.64
CA ASN A 76 2.33 -12.14 -17.50
C ASN A 76 2.80 -11.40 -18.78
N VAL A 77 4.12 -11.42 -19.07
CA VAL A 77 4.72 -10.66 -20.18
C VAL A 77 4.12 -10.99 -21.56
N GLU A 78 3.67 -12.22 -21.78
CA GLU A 78 3.05 -12.63 -23.04
C GLU A 78 1.64 -12.05 -23.20
N GLU A 79 0.86 -11.91 -22.12
CA GLU A 79 -0.43 -11.19 -22.17
C GLU A 79 -0.23 -9.72 -22.55
N TYR A 80 0.87 -9.09 -22.11
CA TYR A 80 1.18 -7.70 -22.45
C TYR A 80 1.73 -7.51 -23.86
N ARG A 81 2.39 -8.52 -24.45
CA ARG A 81 2.86 -8.48 -25.84
C ARG A 81 1.72 -8.50 -26.84
N ASP A 82 0.66 -9.25 -26.55
CA ASP A 82 -0.56 -9.23 -27.36
C ASP A 82 -1.30 -7.89 -27.27
N ILE A 83 -1.07 -7.10 -26.21
CA ILE A 83 -1.66 -5.77 -26.04
C ILE A 83 -0.91 -4.68 -26.83
N GLU A 84 0.32 -4.89 -27.32
CA GLU A 84 0.92 -3.94 -28.28
C GLU A 84 0.10 -3.84 -29.59
N GLU A 85 -0.72 -4.85 -29.92
CA GLU A 85 -1.68 -4.80 -31.02
C GLU A 85 -2.98 -4.03 -30.65
N ILE A 86 -3.25 -3.83 -29.36
CA ILE A 86 -4.47 -3.23 -28.84
C ILE A 86 -4.09 -1.97 -28.02
N GLY A 87 -3.94 -0.84 -28.72
CA GLY A 87 -3.35 0.39 -28.18
C GLY A 87 -3.84 0.87 -26.81
N TYR A 88 -3.01 1.68 -26.15
CA TYR A 88 -3.10 2.26 -24.78
C TYR A 88 -4.48 2.39 -24.10
N GLU A 89 -5.56 2.71 -24.82
CA GLU A 89 -6.92 2.76 -24.26
C GLU A 89 -7.40 1.39 -23.77
N ALA A 90 -7.06 0.30 -24.45
CA ALA A 90 -7.44 -1.05 -24.05
C ALA A 90 -6.68 -1.52 -22.79
N VAL A 91 -5.41 -1.10 -22.64
CA VAL A 91 -4.61 -1.33 -21.42
C VAL A 91 -5.27 -0.70 -20.21
N MET A 92 -5.71 0.57 -20.35
CA MET A 92 -6.32 1.31 -19.25
C MET A 92 -7.68 0.72 -18.84
N LEU A 93 -8.49 0.29 -19.80
CA LEU A 93 -9.74 -0.43 -19.55
C LEU A 93 -9.50 -1.77 -18.82
N ALA A 94 -8.51 -2.56 -19.27
CA ALA A 94 -8.20 -3.84 -18.63
C ALA A 94 -7.70 -3.67 -17.18
N LEU A 95 -6.92 -2.62 -16.90
CA LEU A 95 -6.47 -2.28 -15.54
C LEU A 95 -7.64 -1.86 -14.63
N GLU A 96 -8.61 -1.10 -15.14
CA GLU A 96 -9.82 -0.74 -14.38
C GLU A 96 -10.69 -1.97 -14.06
N GLU A 97 -10.73 -2.97 -14.94
CA GLU A 97 -11.52 -4.19 -14.75
C GLU A 97 -10.85 -5.24 -13.84
N THR A 98 -9.51 -5.28 -13.78
CA THR A 98 -8.76 -6.26 -12.97
C THR A 98 -8.57 -5.85 -11.51
N ILE A 99 -8.53 -4.55 -11.20
CA ILE A 99 -8.40 -4.04 -9.80
C ILE A 99 -9.51 -4.60 -8.87
N PRO A 100 -10.80 -4.65 -9.27
CA PRO A 100 -11.87 -5.24 -8.47
C PRO A 100 -11.77 -6.76 -8.28
N GLU A 101 -11.20 -7.50 -9.23
CA GLU A 101 -11.05 -8.96 -9.12
C GLU A 101 -9.91 -9.35 -8.18
N ILE A 102 -8.80 -8.62 -8.24
CA ILE A 102 -7.70 -8.76 -7.28
C ILE A 102 -8.21 -8.47 -5.86
N ALA A 103 -9.03 -7.43 -5.67
CA ALA A 103 -9.64 -7.10 -4.39
C ALA A 103 -10.58 -8.20 -3.83
N LYS A 104 -11.23 -8.99 -4.69
CA LYS A 104 -12.06 -10.13 -4.27
C LYS A 104 -11.26 -11.36 -3.85
N SER A 105 -10.04 -11.52 -4.34
CA SER A 105 -9.17 -12.66 -3.96
C SER A 105 -8.58 -12.56 -2.54
N PHE A 106 -8.81 -11.45 -1.84
CA PHE A 106 -8.37 -11.22 -0.45
C PHE A 106 -9.53 -11.27 0.57
N GLN A 107 -10.72 -11.75 0.18
CA GLN A 107 -11.82 -12.14 1.07
C GLN A 107 -11.85 -13.67 1.26
#